data_AF-A0ABD0YG75-F1
#
_entry.id   AF-A0ABD0YG75-F1
#
_cell.length_a   1.000
_cell.length_b   1.000
_cell.length_c   1.000
_cell.angle_alpha   90.00
_cell.angle_beta   90.00
_cell.angle_gamma   90.00
#
_symmetry.space_group_name_H-M   'P 1'
#
loop_
_entity.id
_entity.type
_entity.pdbx_description
1 polymer ?
#
loop_
_entity_poly.entity_id
_entity_poly.type
_entity_poly.pdbx_seq_one_letter_code
_entity_poly.pdbx_strand_id
1 'polypeptide(L)'
;MMILPFIQGGYIVNGALLTTVPIMGRSGSGNHSELVLSLIACAMFLLLLNFVQHVERTFHGPNYKVLDHQGGYWVVDLDVNSPQSVMSIVPDMALAQQVDDCNTRLYCGLPYIIPVLTLIWRTHWIPGSMPIISVPTSLSLINKTTTHGVTRYWFSAIGPDHMTLMMSPTKNVHLLSWSFVSGRPLIGPKWNGRDTYFVYYSCASAPEEWQFWIDLKVIYLAIPLRCKQLSGWGD
;
A
#
# COMPACT_ATOMS: atom_id res chain seq x y z
N MET A 1 16.47 -16.48 3.62
CA MET A 1 15.66 -15.52 2.84
C MET A 1 16.32 -14.16 2.55
N MET A 2 17.41 -13.75 3.22
CA MET A 2 18.13 -12.53 2.81
C MET A 2 18.74 -12.59 1.41
N ILE A 3 18.96 -13.79 0.85
CA ILE A 3 19.55 -13.99 -0.50
C ILE A 3 18.63 -13.48 -1.61
N LEU A 4 17.31 -13.61 -1.45
CA LEU A 4 16.33 -13.29 -2.48
C LEU A 4 16.44 -11.84 -3.02
N PRO A 5 16.43 -10.79 -2.18
CA PRO A 5 16.57 -9.42 -2.66
C PRO A 5 17.92 -9.16 -3.34
N PHE A 6 19.01 -9.80 -2.90
CA PHE A 6 20.31 -9.66 -3.57
C PHE A 6 20.33 -10.34 -4.95
N ILE A 7 19.76 -11.53 -5.08
CA ILE A 7 19.70 -12.26 -6.36
C ILE A 7 18.80 -11.56 -7.37
N GLN A 8 17.61 -11.12 -6.94
CA GLN A 8 16.70 -10.36 -7.81
C GLN A 8 17.33 -9.03 -8.24
N GLY A 9 17.99 -8.34 -7.31
CA GLY A 9 18.73 -7.11 -7.62
C GLY A 9 19.86 -7.33 -8.63
N GLY A 10 20.70 -8.33 -8.40
CA GLY A 10 21.77 -8.69 -9.34
C GLY A 10 21.25 -9.08 -10.72
N TYR A 11 20.14 -9.82 -10.79
CA TYR A 11 19.49 -10.19 -12.05
C TYR A 11 19.03 -8.96 -12.85
N ILE A 12 18.32 -8.02 -12.20
CA ILE A 12 17.84 -6.79 -12.87
C ILE A 12 19.03 -5.95 -13.36
N VAL A 13 20.08 -5.82 -12.54
CA VAL A 13 21.31 -5.12 -12.91
C VAL A 13 21.95 -5.76 -14.14
N ASN A 14 22.10 -7.08 -14.14
CA ASN A 14 22.68 -7.80 -15.26
C ASN A 14 21.84 -7.65 -16.54
N GLY A 15 20.51 -7.72 -16.45
CA GLY A 15 19.63 -7.49 -17.59
C GLY A 15 19.76 -6.09 -18.19
N ALA A 16 19.86 -5.06 -17.34
CA ALA A 16 20.09 -3.68 -17.78
C ALA A 16 21.48 -3.48 -18.41
N LEU A 17 22.52 -4.11 -17.88
CA LEU A 17 23.86 -4.07 -18.48
C LEU A 17 23.88 -4.76 -19.85
N LEU A 18 23.27 -5.94 -19.95
CA LEU A 18 23.20 -6.70 -21.21
C LEU A 18 22.42 -5.96 -22.32
N THR A 19 21.48 -5.09 -21.96
CA THR A 19 20.74 -4.27 -22.94
C THR A 19 21.47 -2.99 -23.30
N THR A 20 22.11 -2.32 -22.33
CA THR A 20 22.79 -1.04 -22.56
C THR A 20 24.15 -1.18 -23.24
N VAL A 21 24.94 -2.21 -22.93
CA VAL A 21 26.27 -2.44 -23.52
C VAL A 21 26.21 -2.51 -25.06
N PRO A 22 25.32 -3.29 -25.70
CA PRO A 22 25.21 -3.32 -27.16
C PRO A 22 24.75 -1.98 -27.77
N ILE A 23 23.88 -1.24 -27.08
CA ILE A 23 23.39 0.08 -27.54
C ILE A 23 24.55 1.09 -27.56
N MET A 24 25.33 1.14 -26.47
CA MET A 24 26.49 2.04 -26.38
C MET A 24 27.61 1.64 -27.33
N GLY A 25 27.81 0.34 -27.57
CA GLY A 25 28.75 -0.16 -28.57
C GLY A 25 28.41 0.26 -30.00
N ARG A 26 27.12 0.48 -30.32
CA ARG A 26 26.67 0.92 -31.65
C ARG A 26 26.69 2.45 -31.85
N SER A 27 26.63 3.24 -30.78
CA SER A 27 26.51 4.71 -30.87
C SER A 27 27.83 5.41 -31.23
N GLY A 28 28.97 4.71 -31.26
CA GLY A 28 30.29 5.32 -31.39
C GLY A 28 30.69 6.13 -30.15
N SER A 29 31.98 6.46 -30.01
CA SER A 29 32.63 6.94 -28.77
C SER A 29 32.23 8.35 -28.29
N GLY A 30 31.04 8.85 -28.62
CA GLY A 30 30.62 10.22 -28.31
C GLY A 30 30.39 10.49 -26.81
N ASN A 31 30.27 9.44 -25.99
CA ASN A 31 30.16 9.52 -24.53
C ASN A 31 31.07 8.49 -23.85
N HIS A 32 31.51 8.78 -22.63
CA HIS A 32 32.23 7.83 -21.78
C HIS A 32 31.28 6.71 -21.30
N SER A 33 31.15 5.64 -22.08
CA SER A 33 30.28 4.49 -21.80
C SER A 33 30.50 3.90 -20.41
N GLU A 34 31.74 3.90 -19.92
CA GLU A 34 32.09 3.45 -18.58
C GLU A 34 31.40 4.26 -17.48
N LEU A 35 31.27 5.59 -17.65
CA LEU A 35 30.57 6.44 -16.69
C LEU A 35 29.06 6.15 -16.70
N VAL A 36 28.50 5.89 -17.88
CA VAL A 36 27.07 5.56 -18.02
C VAL A 36 26.77 4.19 -17.39
N LEU A 37 27.60 3.18 -17.65
CA LEU A 37 27.48 1.85 -17.04
C LEU A 37 27.63 1.92 -15.52
N SER A 38 28.62 2.68 -15.03
CA SER A 38 28.85 2.89 -13.60
C SER A 38 27.67 3.59 -12.93
N LEU A 39 27.14 4.66 -13.55
CA LEU A 39 25.96 5.37 -13.03
C LEU A 39 24.72 4.48 -13.00
N ILE A 40 24.48 3.69 -14.04
CA ILE A 40 23.35 2.75 -14.10
C ILE A 40 23.50 1.67 -13.02
N ALA A 41 24.68 1.06 -12.89
CA ALA A 41 24.93 0.03 -11.89
C ALA A 41 24.81 0.58 -10.46
N CYS A 42 25.39 1.76 -10.17
CA CYS A 42 25.27 2.41 -8.87
C CYS A 42 23.84 2.83 -8.57
N ALA A 43 23.13 3.45 -9.53
CA ALA A 43 21.74 3.86 -9.35
C ALA A 43 20.85 2.65 -9.09
N MET A 44 20.99 1.58 -9.87
CA MET A 44 20.24 0.35 -9.61
C MET A 44 20.61 -0.25 -8.25
N PHE A 45 21.89 -0.38 -7.90
CA PHE A 45 22.28 -0.93 -6.59
C PHE A 45 21.75 -0.10 -5.41
N LEU A 46 21.70 1.23 -5.54
CA LEU A 46 21.13 2.13 -4.52
C LEU A 46 19.59 2.13 -4.51
N LEU A 47 18.94 1.92 -5.66
CA LEU A 47 17.49 1.87 -5.81
C LEU A 47 16.89 0.47 -5.54
N LEU A 48 17.72 -0.56 -5.45
CA LEU A 48 17.31 -1.93 -5.08
C LEU A 48 17.09 -2.07 -3.58
N LEU A 49 16.31 -1.14 -3.01
CA LEU A 49 15.74 -1.26 -1.67
C LEU A 49 14.98 -2.60 -1.60
N ASN A 50 15.36 -3.45 -0.65
CA ASN A 50 14.85 -4.81 -0.45
C ASN A 50 13.36 -4.96 -0.81
N PHE A 51 13.08 -5.63 -1.92
CA PHE A 51 11.71 -5.91 -2.40
C PHE A 51 11.05 -7.09 -1.70
N VAL A 52 11.61 -7.53 -0.57
CA VAL A 52 11.07 -8.61 0.24
C VAL A 52 10.90 -8.07 1.65
N GLN A 53 9.66 -8.04 2.12
CA GLN A 53 9.33 -7.63 3.47
C GLN A 53 8.83 -8.83 4.26
N HIS A 54 9.34 -9.02 5.48
CA HIS A 54 8.76 -9.98 6.42
C HIS A 54 7.58 -9.29 7.11
N VAL A 55 6.37 -9.78 6.84
CA VAL A 55 5.12 -9.10 7.18
C VAL A 55 4.27 -9.97 8.09
N GLU A 56 3.69 -9.33 9.09
CA GLU A 56 2.55 -9.83 9.84
C GLU A 56 1.29 -9.08 9.38
N ARG A 57 0.22 -9.82 9.07
CA ARG A 57 -1.08 -9.25 8.66
C ARG A 57 -2.15 -9.73 9.61
N THR A 58 -2.82 -8.79 10.27
CA THR A 58 -3.98 -9.07 11.13
C THR A 58 -5.20 -8.36 10.57
N PHE A 59 -6.24 -9.14 10.30
CA PHE A 59 -7.46 -8.64 9.68
C PHE A 59 -8.61 -8.63 10.67
N HIS A 60 -9.17 -7.45 10.89
CA HIS A 60 -10.28 -7.26 11.80
C HIS A 60 -11.60 -7.08 11.04
N GLY A 61 -12.64 -7.75 11.54
CA GLY A 61 -14.03 -7.57 11.12
C GLY A 61 -14.77 -6.58 12.02
N PRO A 62 -16.11 -6.54 11.92
CA PRO A 62 -16.94 -5.75 12.82
C PRO A 62 -16.66 -6.09 14.29
N ASN A 63 -16.77 -5.09 15.17
CA ASN A 63 -16.53 -5.21 16.61
C ASN A 63 -15.12 -5.73 16.98
N TYR A 64 -14.10 -5.36 16.20
CA TYR A 64 -12.70 -5.73 16.41
C TYR A 64 -12.40 -7.24 16.38
N LYS A 65 -13.34 -8.08 15.93
CA LYS A 65 -13.12 -9.53 15.82
C LYS A 65 -12.00 -9.83 14.83
N VAL A 66 -10.97 -10.55 15.26
CA VAL A 66 -9.92 -11.05 14.36
C VAL A 66 -10.53 -12.10 13.44
N LEU A 67 -10.46 -11.85 12.14
CA LEU A 67 -10.95 -12.76 11.10
C LEU A 67 -9.85 -13.70 10.61
N ASP A 68 -8.62 -13.18 10.53
CA ASP A 68 -7.50 -13.85 9.90
C ASP A 68 -6.20 -13.19 10.39
N HIS A 69 -5.16 -14.00 10.56
CA HIS A 69 -3.87 -13.61 11.13
C HIS A 69 -2.76 -14.43 10.50
N GLN A 70 -1.85 -13.78 9.79
CA GLN A 70 -0.89 -14.45 8.92
C GLN A 70 0.50 -13.83 9.04
N GLY A 71 1.52 -14.69 9.02
CA GLY A 71 2.93 -14.32 8.88
C GLY A 71 3.47 -14.81 7.55
N GLY A 72 4.37 -14.04 6.95
CA GLY A 72 5.00 -14.43 5.70
C GLY A 72 5.80 -13.32 5.07
N TYR A 73 6.19 -13.54 3.83
CA TYR A 73 7.04 -12.62 3.10
C TYR A 73 6.29 -12.06 1.91
N TRP A 74 6.20 -10.75 1.87
CA TRP A 74 5.68 -10.04 0.72
C TRP A 74 6.84 -9.72 -0.23
N VAL A 75 6.73 -10.25 -1.45
CA VAL A 75 7.67 -10.04 -2.54
C VAL A 75 7.06 -9.06 -3.53
N VAL A 76 7.71 -7.91 -3.67
CA VAL A 76 7.38 -6.88 -4.64
C VAL A 76 8.05 -7.21 -5.97
N ASP A 77 7.26 -7.54 -6.98
CA ASP A 77 7.80 -7.89 -8.29
C ASP A 77 8.03 -6.62 -9.12
N LEU A 78 9.30 -6.26 -9.30
CA LEU A 78 9.69 -5.23 -10.27
C LEU A 78 10.04 -5.81 -11.65
N ASP A 79 10.21 -7.13 -11.73
CA ASP A 79 10.40 -7.86 -12.98
C ASP A 79 9.09 -8.55 -13.35
N VAL A 80 8.63 -8.34 -14.58
CA VAL A 80 7.42 -8.97 -15.12
C VAL A 80 7.56 -10.50 -15.18
N ASN A 81 8.80 -11.01 -15.25
CA ASN A 81 9.10 -12.44 -15.24
C ASN A 81 9.18 -13.03 -13.83
N SER A 82 9.11 -12.22 -12.77
CA SER A 82 8.99 -12.74 -11.41
C SER A 82 7.70 -13.57 -11.25
N PRO A 83 7.76 -14.70 -10.53
CA PRO A 83 8.90 -15.19 -9.72
C PRO A 83 9.82 -16.16 -10.49
N GLN A 84 9.52 -16.45 -11.76
CA GLN A 84 10.15 -17.51 -12.54
C GLN A 84 11.64 -17.25 -12.83
N SER A 85 12.02 -15.98 -12.99
CA SER A 85 13.40 -15.57 -13.30
C SER A 85 14.42 -15.99 -12.23
N VAL A 86 14.00 -16.18 -10.98
CA VAL A 86 14.88 -16.54 -9.86
C VAL A 86 14.53 -17.88 -9.20
N MET A 87 13.47 -18.57 -9.67
CA MET A 87 12.95 -19.79 -9.04
C MET A 87 13.97 -20.95 -9.01
N SER A 88 14.86 -21.04 -10.01
CA SER A 88 15.92 -22.07 -10.05
C SER A 88 17.05 -21.84 -9.04
N ILE A 89 17.24 -20.60 -8.59
CA ILE A 89 18.31 -20.18 -7.67
C ILE A 89 17.79 -20.04 -6.25
N VAL A 90 16.52 -19.64 -6.09
CA VAL A 90 15.86 -19.42 -4.80
C VAL A 90 14.66 -20.37 -4.69
N PRO A 91 14.85 -21.59 -4.13
CA PRO A 91 13.80 -22.60 -4.03
C PRO A 91 12.56 -22.13 -3.26
N ASP A 92 12.71 -21.22 -2.30
CA ASP A 92 11.60 -20.63 -1.53
C ASP A 92 10.57 -19.93 -2.46
N MET A 93 10.99 -19.45 -3.63
CA MET A 93 10.08 -18.86 -4.62
C MET A 93 9.12 -19.88 -5.23
N ALA A 94 9.37 -21.18 -5.09
CA ALA A 94 8.42 -22.21 -5.48
C ALA A 94 7.13 -22.19 -4.63
N LEU A 95 7.20 -21.60 -3.43
CA LEU A 95 6.04 -21.41 -2.54
C LEU A 95 5.34 -20.07 -2.75
N ALA A 96 5.86 -19.22 -3.64
CA ALA A 96 5.32 -17.89 -3.89
C ALA A 96 3.96 -17.99 -4.59
N GLN A 97 2.96 -17.35 -3.99
CA GLN A 97 1.60 -17.28 -4.51
C GLN A 97 1.31 -15.85 -4.94
N GLN A 98 0.73 -15.66 -6.12
CA GLN A 98 0.35 -14.32 -6.55
C GLN A 98 -0.71 -13.75 -5.59
N VAL A 99 -0.51 -12.50 -5.17
CA VAL A 99 -1.45 -11.81 -4.28
C VAL A 99 -2.74 -11.49 -5.04
N ASP A 100 -3.87 -11.99 -4.54
CA ASP A 100 -5.22 -11.82 -5.11
C ASP A 100 -6.20 -11.07 -4.18
N ASP A 101 -5.75 -10.71 -2.97
CA ASP A 101 -6.49 -9.98 -1.95
C ASP A 101 -6.97 -8.58 -2.38
N CYS A 102 -6.49 -8.04 -3.51
CA CYS A 102 -6.70 -6.64 -3.92
C CYS A 102 -8.18 -6.26 -4.13
N ASN A 103 -9.06 -7.21 -4.44
CA ASN A 103 -10.49 -6.93 -4.60
C ASN A 103 -11.24 -6.89 -3.27
N THR A 104 -10.75 -7.61 -2.26
CA THR A 104 -11.42 -7.78 -0.97
C THR A 104 -10.79 -6.89 0.11
N ARG A 105 -9.52 -6.55 -0.03
CA ARG A 105 -8.72 -5.79 0.93
C ARG A 105 -8.13 -4.54 0.28
N LEU A 106 -8.24 -3.42 0.98
CA LEU A 106 -7.66 -2.15 0.56
C LEU A 106 -6.14 -2.29 0.45
N TYR A 107 -5.55 -1.84 -0.66
CA TYR A 107 -4.12 -2.06 -0.99
C TYR A 107 -3.70 -3.55 -0.86
N CYS A 108 -4.62 -4.46 -1.19
CA CYS A 108 -4.42 -5.91 -1.10
C CYS A 108 -4.04 -6.41 0.33
N GLY A 109 -4.25 -5.58 1.36
CA GLY A 109 -3.84 -5.89 2.73
C GLY A 109 -2.32 -5.92 2.93
N LEU A 110 -1.55 -5.17 2.14
CA LEU A 110 -0.09 -5.17 2.18
C LEU A 110 0.49 -3.82 2.67
N PRO A 111 1.67 -3.82 3.31
CA PRO A 111 2.27 -2.63 3.92
C PRO A 111 3.02 -1.76 2.89
N TYR A 112 2.29 -1.19 1.93
CA TYR A 112 2.85 -0.19 1.00
C TYR A 112 3.38 1.04 1.75
N ILE A 113 4.62 1.45 1.46
CA ILE A 113 5.24 2.67 2.01
C ILE A 113 4.98 3.91 1.13
N ILE A 114 4.66 3.69 -0.15
CA ILE A 114 4.32 4.72 -1.15
C ILE A 114 3.12 4.25 -1.99
N PRO A 115 2.28 5.18 -2.51
CA PRO A 115 1.02 4.84 -3.19
C PRO A 115 1.23 4.42 -4.66
N VAL A 116 2.05 3.40 -4.90
CA VAL A 116 2.46 2.93 -6.23
C VAL A 116 1.70 1.69 -6.70
N LEU A 117 0.48 1.49 -6.20
CA LEU A 117 -0.37 0.31 -6.50
C LEU A 117 -0.58 0.12 -8.02
N THR A 118 -0.59 1.19 -8.80
CA THR A 118 -0.73 1.13 -10.27
C THR A 118 0.55 0.75 -11.00
N LEU A 119 1.72 0.94 -10.39
CA LEU A 119 3.02 0.52 -10.95
C LEU A 119 3.32 -0.93 -10.58
N ILE A 120 2.98 -1.33 -9.36
CA ILE A 120 3.21 -2.69 -8.83
C ILE A 120 1.93 -3.52 -8.99
N TRP A 121 1.63 -3.89 -10.24
CA TRP A 121 0.40 -4.60 -10.60
C TRP A 121 0.47 -6.12 -10.34
N ARG A 122 1.65 -6.66 -10.03
CA ARG A 122 1.88 -8.05 -9.67
C ARG A 122 2.83 -8.10 -8.48
N THR A 123 2.47 -8.87 -7.46
CA THR A 123 3.30 -9.18 -6.29
C THR A 123 3.03 -10.60 -5.85
N HIS A 124 3.97 -11.20 -5.11
CA HIS A 124 3.79 -12.52 -4.54
C HIS A 124 3.85 -12.50 -3.01
N TRP A 125 3.17 -13.47 -2.41
CA TRP A 125 3.20 -13.78 -1.00
C TRP A 125 3.80 -15.17 -0.81
N ILE A 126 4.77 -15.28 0.10
CA ILE A 126 5.34 -16.55 0.51
C ILE A 126 4.90 -16.78 1.97
N PRO A 127 4.08 -17.81 2.26
CA PRO A 127 3.73 -18.15 3.63
C PRO A 127 4.98 -18.41 4.49
N GLY A 128 4.99 -17.93 5.73
CA GLY A 128 6.17 -18.03 6.58
C GLY A 128 5.86 -17.87 8.07
N SER A 129 6.91 -17.78 8.88
CA SER A 129 6.79 -17.49 10.31
C SER A 129 6.37 -16.04 10.55
N MET A 130 5.96 -15.72 11.78
CA MET A 130 5.75 -14.33 12.19
C MET A 130 7.10 -13.59 12.31
N PRO A 131 7.18 -12.33 11.87
CA PRO A 131 8.35 -11.48 12.13
C PRO A 131 8.47 -11.14 13.62
N ILE A 132 9.67 -10.79 14.04
CA ILE A 132 9.89 -10.18 15.35
C ILE A 132 9.63 -8.68 15.20
N ILE A 133 8.49 -8.22 15.71
CA ILE A 133 8.13 -6.79 15.71
C ILE A 133 8.69 -6.15 16.97
N SER A 134 9.75 -5.36 16.84
CA SER A 134 10.39 -4.68 17.98
C SER A 134 9.56 -3.53 18.53
N VAL A 135 8.82 -2.82 17.67
CA VAL A 135 7.97 -1.68 18.06
C VAL A 135 6.55 -1.95 17.54
N PRO A 136 5.62 -2.41 18.40
CA PRO A 136 4.26 -2.71 17.97
C PRO A 136 3.52 -1.42 17.60
N THR A 137 2.64 -1.52 16.61
CA THR A 137 1.78 -0.41 16.21
C THR A 137 0.39 -0.58 16.81
N SER A 138 -0.17 0.48 17.37
CA SER A 138 -1.55 0.51 17.86
C SER A 138 -2.27 1.76 17.36
N LEU A 139 -3.57 1.62 17.07
CA LEU A 139 -4.45 2.70 16.65
C LEU A 139 -5.68 2.70 17.55
N SER A 140 -5.95 3.81 18.20
CA SER A 140 -7.07 3.97 19.14
C SER A 140 -7.95 5.16 18.74
N LEU A 141 -9.26 5.03 18.97
CA LEU A 141 -10.21 6.12 18.81
C LEU A 141 -10.32 6.88 20.13
N ILE A 142 -9.89 8.15 20.14
CA ILE A 142 -9.92 9.03 21.32
C ILE A 142 -11.32 9.62 21.51
N ASN A 143 -11.88 10.19 20.44
CA ASN A 143 -13.13 10.94 20.50
C ASN A 143 -13.87 10.90 19.17
N LYS A 144 -15.19 11.06 19.23
CA LYS A 144 -16.08 11.16 18.09
C LYS A 144 -17.10 12.26 18.34
N THR A 145 -17.15 13.25 17.46
CA THR A 145 -18.16 14.32 17.51
C THR A 145 -18.90 14.40 16.19
N THR A 146 -20.18 14.78 16.21
CA THR A 146 -20.99 14.94 14.99
C THR A 146 -21.68 16.29 15.01
N THR A 147 -21.48 17.05 13.95
CA THR A 147 -21.99 18.42 13.82
C THR A 147 -22.47 18.63 12.39
N HIS A 148 -23.73 19.03 12.22
CA HIS A 148 -24.35 19.30 10.91
C HIS A 148 -24.14 18.19 9.85
N GLY A 149 -24.21 16.92 10.25
CA GLY A 149 -24.07 15.77 9.34
C GLY A 149 -22.62 15.43 8.95
N VAL A 150 -21.64 16.10 9.55
CA VAL A 150 -20.23 15.75 9.49
C VAL A 150 -19.82 15.13 10.82
N THR A 151 -19.20 13.95 10.76
CA THR A 151 -18.66 13.27 11.94
C THR A 151 -17.14 13.37 11.94
N ARG A 152 -16.58 13.99 12.98
CA ARG A 152 -15.15 14.03 13.24
C ARG A 152 -14.74 12.86 14.12
N TYR A 153 -13.72 12.13 13.69
CA TYR A 153 -13.08 11.07 14.47
C TYR A 153 -11.67 11.52 14.86
N TRP A 154 -11.33 11.39 16.13
CA TRP A 154 -10.00 11.67 16.68
C TRP A 154 -9.30 10.35 16.99
N PHE A 155 -8.10 10.18 16.47
CA PHE A 155 -7.30 8.99 16.62
C PHE A 155 -5.96 9.29 17.29
N SER A 156 -5.46 8.29 18.02
CA SER A 156 -4.10 8.23 18.53
C SER A 156 -3.44 6.97 17.98
N ALA A 157 -2.29 7.15 17.35
CA ALA A 157 -1.46 6.07 16.83
C ALA A 157 -0.10 6.05 17.54
N ILE A 158 0.30 4.87 18.01
CA ILE A 158 1.63 4.63 18.59
C ILE A 158 2.30 3.59 17.71
N GLY A 159 3.56 3.79 17.33
CA GLY A 159 4.26 2.84 16.48
C GLY A 159 5.68 3.28 16.14
N PRO A 160 6.30 2.64 15.13
CA PRO A 160 7.66 2.93 14.69
C PRO A 160 7.79 4.30 14.03
N ASP A 161 9.04 4.65 13.67
CA ASP A 161 9.39 5.86 12.93
C ASP A 161 8.69 5.98 11.57
N HIS A 162 8.35 4.87 10.92
CA HIS A 162 7.65 4.84 9.64
C HIS A 162 6.31 4.11 9.73
N MET A 163 5.22 4.83 9.51
CA MET A 163 3.86 4.29 9.52
C MET A 163 3.10 4.74 8.27
N THR A 164 2.18 3.90 7.80
CA THR A 164 1.31 4.26 6.69
C THR A 164 -0.15 4.06 7.06
N LEU A 165 -0.97 5.08 6.80
CA LEU A 165 -2.41 5.03 6.94
C LEU A 165 -3.05 5.02 5.55
N MET A 166 -3.76 3.93 5.25
CA MET A 166 -4.51 3.74 4.01
C MET A 166 -5.99 3.72 4.33
N MET A 167 -6.77 4.57 3.67
CA MET A 167 -8.19 4.71 3.95
C MET A 167 -9.01 4.64 2.67
N SER A 168 -10.16 4.00 2.76
CA SER A 168 -11.21 4.06 1.74
C SER A 168 -12.56 4.08 2.43
N PRO A 169 -13.20 5.26 2.56
CA PRO A 169 -14.52 5.38 3.14
C PRO A 169 -15.52 4.44 2.45
N THR A 170 -16.53 3.98 3.21
CA THR A 170 -17.58 3.12 2.66
C THR A 170 -18.45 3.88 1.64
N LYS A 171 -19.27 3.15 0.87
CA LYS A 171 -20.16 3.78 -0.12
C LYS A 171 -21.03 4.84 0.58
N ASN A 172 -21.20 5.97 -0.10
CA ASN A 172 -21.94 7.14 0.39
C ASN A 172 -21.30 7.88 1.59
N VAL A 173 -20.04 7.60 1.91
CA VAL A 173 -19.27 8.36 2.90
C VAL A 173 -18.10 9.03 2.19
N HIS A 174 -17.91 10.32 2.44
CA HIS A 174 -16.82 11.09 1.86
C HIS A 174 -15.94 11.71 2.94
N LEU A 175 -14.63 11.68 2.72
CA LEU A 175 -13.66 12.38 3.54
C LEU A 175 -13.60 13.85 3.10
N LEU A 176 -13.93 14.76 4.01
CA LEU A 176 -13.95 16.19 3.73
C LEU A 176 -12.60 16.86 4.05
N SER A 177 -12.05 16.54 5.21
CA SER A 177 -10.86 17.17 5.77
C SER A 177 -10.19 16.25 6.79
N TRP A 178 -8.93 16.57 7.10
CA TRP A 178 -8.13 15.89 8.10
C TRP A 178 -7.15 16.87 8.75
N SER A 179 -6.41 16.40 9.75
CA SER A 179 -5.37 17.19 10.43
C SER A 179 -3.96 17.04 9.86
N PHE A 180 -3.74 16.21 8.83
CA PHE A 180 -2.39 15.89 8.35
C PHE A 180 -1.75 17.03 7.56
N VAL A 181 -2.50 17.57 6.59
CA VAL A 181 -2.08 18.68 5.74
C VAL A 181 -3.26 19.61 5.52
N SER A 182 -2.98 20.89 5.34
CA SER A 182 -4.01 21.88 4.99
C SER A 182 -4.54 21.64 3.58
N GLY A 183 -5.78 22.07 3.35
CA GLY A 183 -6.46 21.90 2.06
C GLY A 183 -7.30 20.62 1.97
N ARG A 184 -7.71 20.28 0.75
CA ARG A 184 -8.56 19.10 0.50
C ARG A 184 -7.70 17.84 0.43
N PRO A 185 -8.11 16.74 1.08
CA PRO A 185 -7.46 15.44 0.94
C PRO A 185 -7.28 15.02 -0.52
N LEU A 186 -6.07 14.60 -0.90
CA LEU A 186 -5.77 14.15 -2.25
C LEU A 186 -6.36 12.75 -2.47
N ILE A 187 -7.14 12.62 -3.55
CA ILE A 187 -7.80 11.36 -3.91
C ILE A 187 -6.85 10.51 -4.76
N GLY A 188 -6.61 9.28 -4.32
CA GLY A 188 -5.84 8.27 -5.05
C GLY A 188 -6.68 7.47 -6.06
N PRO A 189 -6.10 6.42 -6.66
CA PRO A 189 -6.81 5.50 -7.54
C PRO A 189 -8.02 4.88 -6.84
N LYS A 190 -9.13 4.72 -7.56
CA LYS A 190 -10.35 4.18 -6.96
C LYS A 190 -10.19 2.69 -6.62
N TRP A 191 -10.66 2.30 -5.44
CA TRP A 191 -10.75 0.91 -5.03
C TRP A 191 -12.21 0.48 -4.98
N ASN A 192 -12.62 -0.47 -5.83
CA ASN A 192 -14.02 -0.89 -5.97
C ASN A 192 -15.00 0.29 -6.16
N GLY A 193 -14.58 1.29 -6.95
CA GLY A 193 -15.34 2.51 -7.22
C GLY A 193 -15.36 3.53 -6.07
N ARG A 194 -14.66 3.27 -4.96
CA ARG A 194 -14.55 4.16 -3.80
C ARG A 194 -13.25 4.95 -3.83
N ASP A 195 -13.31 6.16 -3.31
CA ASP A 195 -12.12 7.01 -3.18
C ASP A 195 -11.14 6.38 -2.19
N THR A 196 -9.85 6.55 -2.46
CA THR A 196 -8.77 6.10 -1.58
C THR A 196 -7.91 7.28 -1.17
N TYR A 197 -7.34 7.16 0.02
CA TYR A 197 -6.44 8.14 0.59
C TYR A 197 -5.24 7.43 1.20
N PHE A 198 -4.08 8.05 1.08
CA PHE A 198 -2.81 7.50 1.51
C PHE A 198 -2.05 8.56 2.28
N VAL A 199 -1.61 8.21 3.49
CA VAL A 199 -0.82 9.09 4.35
C VAL A 199 0.39 8.30 4.81
N TYR A 200 1.57 8.84 4.48
CA TYR A 200 2.85 8.31 4.95
C TYR A 200 3.34 9.21 6.09
N TYR A 201 3.61 8.60 7.23
CA TYR A 201 4.19 9.24 8.40
C TYR A 201 5.63 8.74 8.57
N SER A 202 6.55 9.68 8.70
CA SER A 202 7.97 9.42 8.93
C SER A 202 8.51 10.36 10.01
N CYS A 203 9.18 9.82 11.03
CA CYS A 203 9.83 10.59 12.09
C CYS A 203 11.31 10.18 12.21
N ALA A 204 12.24 11.14 12.16
CA ALA A 204 13.66 10.84 12.18
C ALA A 204 14.21 10.47 13.56
N SER A 205 13.61 10.97 14.66
CA SER A 205 14.08 10.72 16.02
C SER A 205 12.95 10.86 17.02
N ALA A 206 12.87 9.91 17.96
CA ALA A 206 11.90 9.88 19.06
C ALA A 206 10.44 9.98 18.58
N PRO A 207 9.88 8.91 17.96
CA PRO A 207 8.48 8.89 17.59
C PRO A 207 7.61 9.05 18.84
N GLU A 208 6.90 10.16 18.92
CA GLU A 208 5.86 10.39 19.92
C GLU A 208 4.51 9.84 19.44
N GLU A 209 3.53 9.87 20.34
CA GLU A 209 2.15 9.52 20.03
C GLU A 209 1.61 10.40 18.90
N TRP A 210 1.22 9.78 17.79
CA TRP A 210 0.71 10.48 16.62
C TRP A 210 -0.81 10.67 16.73
N GLN A 211 -1.23 11.86 17.14
CA GLN A 211 -2.64 12.23 17.23
C GLN A 211 -3.13 12.96 15.97
N PHE A 212 -4.26 12.52 15.44
CA PHE A 212 -4.85 13.12 14.24
C PHE A 212 -6.38 13.02 14.22
N TRP A 213 -7.02 13.80 13.35
CA TRP A 213 -8.46 13.71 13.14
C TRP A 213 -8.83 13.66 11.65
N ILE A 214 -10.00 13.08 11.38
CA ILE A 214 -10.62 13.03 10.04
C ILE A 214 -12.10 13.42 10.12
N ASP A 215 -12.59 14.12 9.10
CA ASP A 215 -13.98 14.53 8.97
C ASP A 215 -14.68 13.72 7.87
N LEU A 216 -15.69 12.96 8.25
CA LEU A 216 -16.48 12.14 7.33
C LEU A 216 -17.90 12.70 7.21
N LYS A 217 -18.38 12.84 5.96
CA LYS A 217 -19.76 13.22 5.66
C LYS A 217 -20.50 12.06 5.04
N VAL A 218 -21.67 11.73 5.60
CA VAL A 218 -22.58 10.74 5.03
C VAL A 218 -23.51 11.45 4.05
N ILE A 219 -23.55 10.98 2.80
CA ILE A 219 -24.53 11.42 1.82
C ILE A 219 -25.69 10.43 1.88
N TYR A 220 -26.79 10.84 2.52
CA TYR A 220 -28.03 10.10 2.39
C TYR A 220 -28.55 10.29 0.96
N LEU A 221 -28.63 9.20 0.19
CA LEU A 221 -29.46 9.20 -1.01
C LEU A 221 -30.89 9.40 -0.53
N ALA A 222 -31.47 10.56 -0.86
CA ALA A 222 -32.88 10.79 -0.66
C ALA A 222 -33.64 9.75 -1.50
N ILE A 223 -34.12 8.68 -0.85
CA ILE A 223 -35.15 7.83 -1.43
C ILE A 223 -36.37 8.74 -1.55
N PRO A 224 -36.88 9.05 -2.75
CA PRO A 224 -38.11 9.82 -2.85
C PRO A 224 -39.21 8.93 -2.28
N LEU A 225 -39.65 9.23 -1.07
CA LEU A 225 -40.89 8.73 -0.52
C LEU A 225 -42.02 9.29 -1.41
N ARG A 226 -42.37 8.55 -2.46
CA ARG A 226 -43.66 8.72 -3.15
C ARG A 226 -44.74 8.27 -2.17
N CYS A 227 -45.13 9.15 -1.25
CA CYS A 227 -46.44 9.06 -0.63
C CYS A 227 -47.47 9.31 -1.73
N LYS A 228 -47.96 8.23 -2.34
CA LYS A 228 -49.14 8.27 -3.20
C LYS A 228 -50.33 8.41 -2.25
N GLN A 229 -50.84 9.63 -2.12
CA GLN A 229 -52.06 9.92 -1.39
C GLN A 229 -53.21 9.24 -2.15
N LEU A 230 -53.68 8.10 -1.66
CA LEU A 230 -54.94 7.51 -2.13
C LEU A 230 -56.06 8.39 -1.57
N SER A 231 -56.60 9.24 -2.45
CA SER A 231 -57.85 9.95 -2.25
C SER A 231 -58.92 9.30 -3.13
N GLY A 232 -60.12 9.14 -2.58
CA GLY A 232 -61.28 8.47 -3.17
C GLY A 232 -61.34 7.01 -2.72
N TRP A 233 -62.42 6.49 -2.15
CA TRP A 233 -63.83 6.75 -2.46
C TRP A 233 -64.69 6.73 -1.18
N GLY A 234 -65.47 7.80 -1.00
CA GLY A 234 -66.74 7.76 -0.30
C GLY A 234 -67.82 8.02 -1.35
N ASP A 235 -68.70 7.03 -1.52
CA ASP A 235 -70.16 7.11 -1.67
C ASP A 235 -70.68 5.73 -2.11
#